data_AF-A0A964LCG0-F1
#
_entry.id   AF-A0A964LCG0-F1
#
_cell.length_a   1.000
_cell.length_b   1.000
_cell.length_c   1.000
_cell.angle_alpha   90.00
_cell.angle_beta   90.00
_cell.angle_gamma   90.00
#
_symmetry.space_group_name_H-M   'P 1'
#
loop_
_entity.id
_entity.type
_entity.pdbx_description
1 polymer ?
#
loop_
_entity_poly.entity_id
_entity_poly.type
_entity_poly.pdbx_seq_one_letter_code
_entity_poly.pdbx_strand_id
1 'polypeptide(L)'
;MSSPRLLLFGTPGAGKSALLGALVQAAPALKAEVADKRGELEELKNSTYADTIAPTNAIDSYDLHVKPENRASAWAAHRLTVLDCSGKTAAQMLQAEEPFAKKHPLHKPIFDADAVVLAVDASVTNKELKDEFAQFGHWLRALYETRARRTDIADLPVYLVLTKCDLLASKADTHAEWMLRIEDGKRKVEEKFREYLKEQGPGFGTVRLQLWATSIKRPALADRKPRAQEPFGVAELFRQCLQSANEFQERRQRSANRLQNVVAGLIGLIVVLGLIVTLLLEFDPPTRGTTLEEKAQTVLPRKDATIVERLQGGLKKLEEKQAKLAEVKKSPDFDRLPDETQKMVTDYHDEIARYIELHHQAQATLKLPHFDNETNFNELEKNVNQFVVPADWSETSVGRRAQKCREEFAAVRKAAATEEDWLSRQIKANNALLDQSDALYKKVRDKLKASDEEFAAWKKLKGEYDGQIQKRPAMPRQDLIAGVTRVKHDDLGMFATIKDARADWQRSKQMLLDRSEYIQERIKK
;
A
#
# COMPACT_ATOMS: atom_id res chain seq x y z
N MET A 1 24.58 8.96 -7.64
CA MET A 1 23.40 8.11 -7.36
C MET A 1 23.19 7.21 -8.58
N SER A 2 22.84 5.94 -8.39
CA SER A 2 22.46 5.07 -9.52
C SER A 2 21.14 5.55 -10.13
N SER A 3 21.00 5.48 -11.44
CA SER A 3 19.72 5.70 -12.12
C SER A 3 18.71 4.61 -11.74
N PRO A 4 17.40 4.90 -11.58
CA PRO A 4 16.37 3.88 -11.42
C PRO A 4 16.41 2.86 -12.56
N ARG A 5 16.17 1.58 -12.24
CA ARG A 5 16.21 0.48 -13.22
C ARG A 5 14.83 -0.15 -13.39
N LEU A 6 14.33 -0.18 -14.63
CA LEU A 6 13.07 -0.82 -15.00
C LEU A 6 13.37 -2.09 -15.79
N LEU A 7 12.94 -3.25 -15.29
CA LEU A 7 13.12 -4.52 -16.00
C LEU A 7 11.88 -4.88 -16.82
N LEU A 8 12.06 -5.13 -18.12
CA LEU A 8 11.05 -5.76 -18.97
C LEU A 8 11.28 -7.28 -18.99
N PHE A 9 10.31 -8.05 -18.50
CA PHE A 9 10.40 -9.50 -18.31
C PHE A 9 9.13 -10.19 -18.80
N GLY A 10 9.22 -11.43 -19.25
CA GLY A 10 8.09 -12.15 -19.87
C GLY A 10 8.54 -13.19 -20.88
N THR A 11 7.62 -14.06 -21.28
CA THR A 11 7.88 -15.18 -22.20
C THR A 11 8.37 -14.73 -23.60
N PRO A 12 8.95 -15.64 -24.40
CA PRO A 12 9.25 -15.38 -25.80
C PRO A 12 8.00 -14.91 -26.55
N GLY A 13 8.15 -13.86 -27.36
CA GLY A 13 7.04 -13.34 -28.14
C GLY A 13 6.10 -12.38 -27.39
N ALA A 14 6.22 -12.20 -26.07
CA ALA A 14 5.38 -11.28 -25.28
C ALA A 14 5.53 -9.77 -25.61
N GLY A 15 6.23 -9.40 -26.69
CA GLY A 15 6.28 -8.02 -27.16
C GLY A 15 7.13 -7.03 -26.34
N LYS A 16 8.09 -7.51 -25.54
CA LYS A 16 8.94 -6.66 -24.66
C LYS A 16 9.77 -5.61 -25.41
N SER A 17 10.58 -6.03 -26.38
CA SER A 17 11.40 -5.13 -27.19
C SER A 17 10.52 -4.21 -28.08
N ALA A 18 9.40 -4.74 -28.58
CA ALA A 18 8.42 -3.96 -29.33
C ALA A 18 7.77 -2.86 -28.47
N LEU A 19 7.51 -3.15 -27.20
CA LEU A 19 6.99 -2.18 -26.23
C LEU A 19 8.00 -1.04 -25.99
N LEU A 20 9.30 -1.34 -25.98
CA LEU A 20 10.36 -0.34 -25.89
C LEU A 20 10.52 0.48 -27.17
N GLY A 21 10.41 -0.12 -28.36
CA GLY A 21 10.35 0.63 -29.62
C GLY A 21 9.14 1.56 -29.68
N ALA A 22 7.98 1.09 -29.24
CA ALA A 22 6.76 1.88 -29.15
C ALA A 22 6.83 3.02 -28.12
N LEU A 23 7.68 2.91 -27.08
CA LEU A 23 7.92 3.99 -26.14
C LEU A 23 8.53 5.22 -26.83
N VAL A 24 9.49 5.01 -27.73
CA VAL A 24 10.12 6.10 -28.49
C VAL A 24 9.08 6.82 -29.34
N GLN A 25 8.18 6.05 -29.97
CA GLN A 25 7.06 6.60 -30.73
C GLN A 25 6.03 7.33 -29.84
N ALA A 26 5.84 6.86 -28.60
CA ALA A 26 4.93 7.45 -27.63
C ALA A 26 5.52 8.65 -26.85
N ALA A 27 6.79 8.99 -27.06
CA ALA A 27 7.49 10.04 -26.32
C ALA A 27 6.74 11.39 -26.28
N PRO A 28 6.10 11.88 -27.38
CA PRO A 28 5.31 13.10 -27.31
C PRO A 28 4.14 13.02 -26.31
N ALA A 29 3.48 11.87 -26.18
CA ALA A 29 2.38 11.66 -25.25
C ALA A 29 2.84 11.57 -23.79
N LEU A 30 4.10 11.19 -23.56
CA LEU A 30 4.74 11.27 -22.24
C LEU A 30 5.00 12.71 -21.80
N LYS A 31 4.84 13.70 -22.69
CA LYS A 31 5.32 15.09 -22.49
C LYS A 31 6.78 15.10 -22.09
N ALA A 32 7.55 14.22 -22.73
CA ALA A 32 8.95 14.06 -22.47
C ALA A 32 9.76 13.78 -23.73
N GLU A 33 10.92 14.39 -23.80
CA GLU A 33 11.95 13.99 -24.78
C GLU A 33 12.60 12.71 -24.27
N VAL A 34 12.62 11.66 -25.08
CA VAL A 34 13.41 10.44 -24.84
C VAL A 34 14.73 10.62 -25.58
N ALA A 35 15.77 11.03 -24.85
CA ALA A 35 17.09 11.20 -25.44
C ALA A 35 17.84 9.86 -25.44
N ASP A 36 18.03 9.32 -26.63
CA ASP A 36 18.87 8.16 -26.91
C ASP A 36 20.26 8.62 -27.39
N LYS A 37 21.29 8.38 -26.57
CA LYS A 37 22.65 8.81 -26.88
C LYS A 37 23.34 7.95 -27.94
N ARG A 38 22.88 6.71 -28.13
CA ARG A 38 23.56 5.72 -28.99
C ARG A 38 22.82 5.45 -30.29
N GLY A 39 21.55 5.85 -30.38
CA GLY A 39 20.69 5.58 -31.54
C GLY A 39 20.06 4.17 -31.52
N GLU A 40 20.35 3.37 -30.49
CA GLU A 40 19.86 1.99 -30.33
C GLU A 40 18.33 1.91 -30.21
N LEU A 41 17.69 2.90 -29.56
CA LEU A 41 16.24 2.96 -29.38
C LEU A 41 15.53 3.43 -30.65
N GLU A 42 16.16 4.32 -31.40
CA GLU A 42 15.61 4.76 -32.69
C GLU A 42 15.67 3.62 -33.72
N GLU A 43 16.77 2.84 -33.73
CA GLU A 43 16.88 1.61 -34.50
C GLU A 43 15.85 0.56 -34.05
N LEU A 44 15.66 0.38 -32.74
CA LEU A 44 14.66 -0.52 -32.19
C LEU A 44 13.23 -0.09 -32.56
N LYS A 45 12.93 1.21 -32.55
CA LYS A 45 11.65 1.75 -33.01
C LYS A 45 11.42 1.40 -34.49
N ASN A 46 12.41 1.68 -35.34
CA ASN A 46 12.31 1.39 -36.77
C ASN A 46 12.10 -0.11 -37.02
N SER A 47 12.85 -0.96 -36.33
CA SER A 47 12.72 -2.42 -36.41
C SER A 47 11.36 -2.91 -35.89
N THR A 48 10.81 -2.26 -34.86
CA THR A 48 9.49 -2.57 -34.29
C THR A 48 8.38 -2.33 -35.31
N TYR A 49 8.42 -1.22 -36.04
CA TYR A 49 7.39 -0.89 -37.02
C TYR A 49 7.62 -1.50 -38.41
N ALA A 50 8.83 -2.01 -38.67
CA ALA A 50 9.13 -2.83 -39.84
C ALA A 50 8.81 -4.33 -39.63
N ASP A 51 8.41 -4.73 -38.42
CA ASP A 51 8.25 -6.14 -38.02
C ASP A 51 9.55 -6.98 -38.20
N THR A 52 10.72 -6.34 -38.04
CA THR A 52 12.06 -6.93 -38.23
C THR A 52 12.91 -6.91 -36.96
N ILE A 53 12.31 -7.01 -35.77
CA ILE A 53 13.06 -6.99 -34.49
C ILE A 53 14.04 -8.16 -34.44
N ALA A 54 15.33 -7.87 -34.35
CA ALA A 54 16.38 -8.87 -34.19
C ALA A 54 16.29 -9.53 -32.79
N PRO A 55 16.73 -10.80 -32.65
CA PRO A 55 16.87 -11.41 -31.33
C PRO A 55 17.81 -10.59 -30.44
N THR A 56 17.37 -10.29 -29.23
CA THR A 56 18.17 -9.56 -28.23
C THR A 56 19.19 -10.46 -27.55
N ASN A 57 20.21 -9.85 -26.94
CA ASN A 57 21.12 -10.58 -26.06
C ASN A 57 20.39 -11.03 -24.79
N ALA A 58 21.08 -11.78 -23.91
CA ALA A 58 20.49 -12.23 -22.65
C ALA A 58 19.82 -11.07 -21.86
N ILE A 59 20.47 -9.91 -21.86
CA ILE A 59 19.91 -8.64 -21.39
C ILE A 59 20.54 -7.48 -22.15
N ASP A 60 19.72 -6.58 -22.68
CA ASP A 60 20.16 -5.32 -23.27
C ASP A 60 19.72 -4.16 -22.36
N SER A 61 20.53 -3.10 -22.32
CA SER A 61 20.38 -1.99 -21.37
C SER A 61 20.30 -0.67 -22.11
N TYR A 62 19.17 0.02 -21.97
CA TYR A 62 18.88 1.28 -22.65
C TYR A 62 18.79 2.41 -21.65
N ASP A 63 19.66 3.40 -21.76
CA ASP A 63 19.61 4.59 -20.92
C ASP A 63 18.61 5.59 -21.49
N LEU A 64 17.50 5.80 -20.77
CA LEU A 64 16.51 6.81 -21.12
C LEU A 64 16.75 8.08 -20.32
N HIS A 65 16.85 9.17 -21.06
CA HIS A 65 16.80 10.51 -20.51
C HIS A 65 15.41 11.06 -20.79
N VAL A 66 14.58 11.15 -19.76
CA VAL A 66 13.25 11.78 -19.84
C VAL A 66 13.44 13.24 -19.43
N LYS A 67 13.09 14.20 -20.30
CA LYS A 67 13.07 15.63 -19.95
C LYS A 67 11.63 16.11 -19.82
N PRO A 68 11.20 16.66 -18.66
CA PRO A 68 9.86 17.22 -18.53
C PRO A 68 9.67 18.43 -19.45
N GLU A 69 8.51 18.51 -20.10
CA GLU A 69 8.08 19.70 -20.84
C GLU A 69 7.83 20.91 -19.91
N ASN A 70 7.45 20.68 -18.64
CA ASN A 70 7.19 21.74 -17.66
C ASN A 70 7.89 21.47 -16.31
N ARG A 71 8.48 22.51 -15.70
CA ARG A 71 9.11 22.44 -14.36
C ARG A 71 8.18 21.91 -13.26
N ALA A 72 6.85 22.07 -13.44
CA ALA A 72 5.85 21.56 -12.48
C ALA A 72 5.81 20.02 -12.40
N SER A 73 6.26 19.29 -13.42
CA SER A 73 6.42 17.83 -13.39
C SER A 73 7.86 17.44 -13.00
N ALA A 74 8.31 17.90 -11.83
CA ALA A 74 9.68 17.71 -11.34
C ALA A 74 10.08 16.23 -11.18
N TRP A 75 9.11 15.30 -11.14
CA TRP A 75 9.37 13.86 -11.14
C TRP A 75 9.94 13.33 -12.47
N ALA A 76 9.99 14.11 -13.54
CA ALA A 76 10.34 13.60 -14.87
C ALA A 76 11.79 13.86 -15.33
N ALA A 77 12.59 14.68 -14.65
CA ALA A 77 14.00 14.92 -15.04
C ALA A 77 14.94 13.82 -14.52
N HIS A 78 14.69 12.58 -14.92
CA HIS A 78 15.42 11.43 -14.40
C HIS A 78 16.12 10.68 -15.54
N ARG A 79 17.40 10.36 -15.29
CA ARG A 79 18.09 9.30 -16.03
C ARG A 79 17.56 8.00 -15.47
N LEU A 80 17.12 7.11 -16.34
CA LEU A 80 16.72 5.76 -15.95
C LEU A 80 17.35 4.76 -16.91
N THR A 81 17.43 3.51 -16.49
CA THR A 81 17.93 2.43 -17.33
C THR A 81 16.81 1.40 -17.51
N VAL A 82 16.37 1.16 -18.74
CA VAL A 82 15.46 0.08 -19.08
C VAL A 82 16.28 -1.15 -19.44
N LEU A 83 15.99 -2.26 -18.78
CA LEU A 83 16.63 -3.53 -18.99
C LEU A 83 15.67 -4.42 -19.79
N ASP A 84 15.97 -4.68 -21.06
CA ASP A 84 15.20 -5.58 -21.91
C ASP A 84 15.76 -6.99 -21.81
N CYS A 85 15.00 -7.90 -21.23
CA CYS A 85 15.39 -9.31 -21.12
C CYS A 85 14.98 -10.06 -22.39
N SER A 86 15.89 -10.84 -22.99
CA SER A 86 15.46 -11.71 -24.11
C SER A 86 14.39 -12.70 -23.66
N GLY A 87 13.50 -13.04 -24.58
CA GLY A 87 12.49 -14.08 -24.35
C GLY A 87 13.12 -15.43 -24.00
N LYS A 88 14.24 -15.80 -24.65
CA LYS A 88 14.93 -17.06 -24.39
C LYS A 88 15.48 -17.13 -22.98
N THR A 89 16.16 -16.09 -22.52
CA THR A 89 16.72 -16.04 -21.16
C THR A 89 15.62 -15.95 -20.10
N ALA A 90 14.54 -15.20 -20.37
CA ALA A 90 13.37 -15.17 -19.48
C ALA A 90 12.73 -16.56 -19.34
N ALA A 91 12.53 -17.28 -20.45
CA ALA A 91 11.98 -18.64 -20.43
C ALA A 91 12.85 -19.60 -19.62
N GLN A 92 14.18 -19.57 -19.84
CA GLN A 92 15.13 -20.37 -19.07
C GLN A 92 15.02 -20.11 -17.57
N MET A 93 14.90 -18.84 -17.18
CA MET A 93 14.74 -18.46 -15.77
C MET A 93 13.39 -18.87 -15.18
N LEU A 94 12.31 -18.72 -15.95
CA LEU A 94 10.95 -19.07 -15.55
C LEU A 94 10.76 -20.58 -15.34
N GLN A 95 11.49 -21.39 -16.10
CA GLN A 95 11.46 -22.85 -16.03
C GLN A 95 12.48 -23.44 -15.06
N ALA A 96 13.41 -22.65 -14.53
CA ALA A 96 14.43 -23.13 -13.62
C ALA A 96 13.84 -23.44 -12.24
N GLU A 97 14.31 -24.54 -11.63
CA GLU A 97 14.00 -24.89 -10.24
C GLU A 97 14.54 -23.81 -9.28
N GLU A 98 15.73 -23.29 -9.58
CA GLU A 98 16.34 -22.14 -8.89
C GLU A 98 16.48 -20.94 -9.86
N PRO A 99 15.42 -20.12 -10.06
CA PRO A 99 15.44 -19.01 -11.01
C PRO A 99 16.60 -18.04 -10.77
N PHE A 100 16.99 -17.85 -9.50
CA PHE A 100 18.01 -16.88 -9.08
C PHE A 100 19.36 -17.51 -8.74
N ALA A 101 19.73 -18.63 -9.38
CA ALA A 101 21.08 -19.16 -9.25
C ALA A 101 22.13 -18.08 -9.62
N LYS A 102 23.20 -17.94 -8.84
CA LYS A 102 24.23 -16.89 -9.03
C LYS A 102 24.87 -16.88 -10.42
N LYS A 103 24.87 -18.02 -11.11
CA LYS A 103 25.42 -18.18 -12.48
C LYS A 103 24.47 -17.68 -13.57
N HIS A 104 23.20 -17.44 -13.25
CA HIS A 104 22.21 -17.00 -14.24
C HIS A 104 22.47 -15.54 -14.64
N PRO A 105 22.48 -15.19 -15.95
CA PRO A 105 22.81 -13.84 -16.42
C PRO A 105 21.89 -12.75 -15.86
N LEU A 106 20.64 -13.09 -15.53
CA LEU A 106 19.67 -12.16 -14.96
C LEU A 106 19.72 -12.03 -13.43
N HIS A 107 20.58 -12.80 -12.73
CA HIS A 107 20.65 -12.79 -11.27
C HIS A 107 20.83 -11.35 -10.72
N LYS A 108 21.91 -10.67 -11.13
CA LYS A 108 22.18 -9.30 -10.66
C LYS A 108 21.17 -8.28 -11.19
N PRO A 109 20.84 -8.24 -12.50
CA PRO A 109 19.87 -7.29 -13.04
C PRO A 109 18.51 -7.27 -12.33
N ILE A 110 17.95 -8.43 -11.98
CA ILE A 110 16.64 -8.51 -11.32
C ILE A 110 16.68 -7.95 -9.88
N PHE A 111 17.73 -8.24 -9.12
CA PHE A 111 17.85 -7.70 -7.76
C PHE A 111 18.21 -6.21 -7.72
N ASP A 112 18.81 -5.71 -8.79
CA ASP A 112 19.09 -4.29 -8.94
C ASP A 112 17.91 -3.52 -9.56
N ALA A 113 16.87 -4.20 -10.06
CA ALA A 113 15.68 -3.56 -10.60
C ALA A 113 14.88 -2.85 -9.48
N ASP A 114 14.42 -1.64 -9.79
CA ASP A 114 13.57 -0.81 -8.93
C ASP A 114 12.08 -0.94 -9.29
N ALA A 115 11.77 -1.46 -10.47
CA ALA A 115 10.43 -1.93 -10.86
C ALA A 115 10.54 -3.04 -11.92
N VAL A 116 9.52 -3.88 -12.02
CA VAL A 116 9.44 -4.99 -12.99
C VAL A 116 8.15 -4.90 -13.80
N VAL A 117 8.25 -5.06 -15.11
CA VAL A 117 7.13 -5.25 -16.04
C VAL A 117 7.10 -6.71 -16.47
N LEU A 118 6.02 -7.41 -16.16
CA LEU A 118 5.70 -8.76 -16.62
C LEU A 118 4.78 -8.65 -17.85
N ALA A 119 5.35 -8.80 -19.03
CA ALA A 119 4.62 -8.75 -20.28
C ALA A 119 3.92 -10.09 -20.56
N VAL A 120 2.63 -10.01 -20.89
CA VAL A 120 1.74 -11.12 -21.26
C VAL A 120 1.17 -10.81 -22.63
N ASP A 121 1.17 -11.77 -23.55
CA ASP A 121 0.59 -11.57 -24.87
C ASP A 121 -0.94 -11.74 -24.82
N ALA A 122 -1.70 -10.74 -25.28
CA ALA A 122 -3.16 -10.79 -25.26
C ALA A 122 -3.78 -11.84 -26.19
N SER A 123 -3.03 -12.33 -27.17
CA SER A 123 -3.49 -13.28 -28.18
C SER A 123 -3.34 -14.75 -27.76
N VAL A 124 -2.66 -15.03 -26.65
CA VAL A 124 -2.46 -16.40 -26.18
C VAL A 124 -3.77 -17.02 -25.70
N THR A 125 -3.85 -18.34 -25.83
CA THR A 125 -5.00 -19.10 -25.37
C THR A 125 -5.10 -19.08 -23.85
N ASN A 126 -6.29 -19.38 -23.32
CA ASN A 126 -6.50 -19.50 -21.87
C ASN A 126 -5.60 -20.55 -21.20
N LYS A 127 -5.18 -21.59 -21.94
CA LYS A 127 -4.28 -22.63 -21.44
C LYS A 127 -2.87 -22.09 -21.30
N GLU A 128 -2.34 -21.48 -22.37
CA GLU A 128 -1.01 -20.86 -22.36
C GLU A 128 -0.92 -19.77 -21.28
N LEU A 129 -1.96 -18.94 -21.15
CA LEU A 129 -2.03 -17.92 -20.10
C LEU A 129 -1.91 -18.52 -18.69
N LYS A 130 -2.57 -19.66 -18.44
CA LYS A 130 -2.49 -20.37 -17.15
C LYS A 130 -1.08 -20.90 -16.90
N ASP A 131 -0.44 -21.46 -17.92
CA ASP A 131 0.93 -21.96 -17.84
C ASP A 131 1.93 -20.82 -17.59
N GLU A 132 1.75 -19.66 -18.25
CA GLU A 132 2.54 -18.45 -17.99
C GLU A 132 2.35 -17.92 -16.57
N PHE A 133 1.12 -17.91 -16.05
CA PHE A 133 0.85 -17.49 -14.68
C PHE A 133 1.47 -18.42 -13.64
N ALA A 134 1.46 -19.73 -13.90
CA ALA A 134 2.16 -20.69 -13.05
C ALA A 134 3.66 -20.40 -12.97
N GLN A 135 4.27 -20.09 -14.12
CA GLN A 135 5.70 -19.73 -14.19
C GLN A 135 5.98 -18.39 -13.51
N PHE A 136 5.19 -17.34 -13.76
CA PHE A 136 5.35 -16.05 -13.10
C PHE A 136 5.14 -16.15 -11.59
N GLY A 137 4.18 -16.95 -11.15
CA GLY A 137 3.91 -17.24 -9.76
C GLY A 137 5.10 -17.84 -9.03
N HIS A 138 5.64 -18.93 -9.58
CA HIS A 138 6.85 -19.57 -9.09
C HIS A 138 8.03 -18.58 -9.03
N TRP A 139 8.26 -17.84 -10.11
CA TRP A 139 9.33 -16.86 -10.21
C TRP A 139 9.17 -15.71 -9.19
N LEU A 140 7.96 -15.15 -9.03
CA LEU A 140 7.68 -14.08 -8.08
C LEU A 140 7.86 -14.54 -6.63
N ARG A 141 7.47 -15.79 -6.34
CA ARG A 141 7.68 -16.40 -5.01
C ARG A 141 9.17 -16.54 -4.72
N ALA A 142 9.93 -17.12 -5.65
CA ALA A 142 11.37 -17.25 -5.51
C ALA A 142 12.07 -15.88 -5.39
N LEU A 143 11.57 -14.85 -6.11
CA LEU A 143 12.10 -13.49 -6.05
C LEU A 143 11.88 -12.91 -4.65
N TYR A 144 10.66 -13.05 -4.14
CA TYR A 144 10.29 -12.59 -2.81
C TYR A 144 11.13 -13.26 -1.72
N GLU A 145 11.20 -14.60 -1.73
CA GLU A 145 11.98 -15.36 -0.75
C GLU A 145 13.46 -14.94 -0.77
N THR A 146 14.03 -14.73 -1.95
CA THR A 146 15.43 -14.29 -2.08
C THR A 146 15.63 -12.85 -1.59
N ARG A 147 14.71 -11.92 -1.89
CA ARG A 147 14.78 -10.53 -1.41
C ARG A 147 14.57 -10.42 0.09
N ALA A 148 13.68 -11.23 0.67
CA ALA A 148 13.47 -11.31 2.10
C ALA A 148 14.73 -11.73 2.86
N ARG A 149 15.47 -12.73 2.34
CA ARG A 149 16.77 -13.16 2.88
C ARG A 149 17.84 -12.07 2.79
N ARG A 150 17.75 -11.18 1.80
CA ARG A 150 18.68 -10.05 1.60
C ARG A 150 18.34 -8.82 2.43
N THR A 151 17.27 -8.85 3.23
CA THR A 151 16.74 -7.67 3.94
C THR A 151 16.47 -6.48 3.00
N ASP A 152 16.14 -6.76 1.73
CA ASP A 152 15.77 -5.72 0.78
C ASP A 152 14.43 -5.10 1.18
N ILE A 153 14.20 -3.86 0.74
CA ILE A 153 12.91 -3.18 0.98
C ILE A 153 11.78 -3.95 0.32
N ALA A 154 10.72 -4.20 1.09
CA ALA A 154 9.44 -4.75 0.62
C ALA A 154 8.76 -3.81 -0.39
N ASP A 155 7.75 -4.27 -1.12
CA ASP A 155 6.98 -3.41 -2.04
C ASP A 155 7.72 -3.00 -3.32
N LEU A 156 8.44 -3.96 -3.91
CA LEU A 156 8.91 -3.86 -5.29
C LEU A 156 7.69 -3.70 -6.22
N PRO A 157 7.57 -2.61 -6.99
CA PRO A 157 6.49 -2.42 -7.95
C PRO A 157 6.59 -3.46 -9.07
N VAL A 158 5.51 -4.23 -9.27
CA VAL A 158 5.41 -5.22 -10.35
C VAL A 158 4.18 -4.92 -11.19
N TYR A 159 4.38 -4.72 -12.48
CA TYR A 159 3.34 -4.40 -13.44
C TYR A 159 3.06 -5.63 -14.28
N LEU A 160 1.84 -6.15 -14.23
CA LEU A 160 1.38 -7.14 -15.20
C LEU A 160 0.86 -6.36 -16.41
N VAL A 161 1.40 -6.61 -17.59
CA VAL A 161 1.09 -5.83 -18.79
C VAL A 161 0.57 -6.74 -19.88
N LEU A 162 -0.69 -6.57 -20.24
CA LEU A 162 -1.31 -7.18 -21.39
C LEU A 162 -0.81 -6.45 -22.65
N THR A 163 -0.01 -7.12 -23.46
CA THR A 163 0.61 -6.59 -24.70
C THR A 163 -0.14 -7.09 -25.93
N LYS A 164 0.15 -6.51 -27.10
CA LYS A 164 -0.49 -6.86 -28.37
C LYS A 164 -2.02 -6.76 -28.34
N CYS A 165 -2.55 -5.79 -27.60
CA CYS A 165 -4.00 -5.56 -27.52
C CYS A 165 -4.63 -5.18 -28.87
N ASP A 166 -3.84 -4.82 -29.88
CA ASP A 166 -4.31 -4.64 -31.26
C ASP A 166 -4.81 -5.95 -31.89
N LEU A 167 -4.31 -7.10 -31.44
CA LEU A 167 -4.76 -8.42 -31.90
C LEU A 167 -6.11 -8.84 -31.32
N LEU A 168 -6.61 -8.13 -30.30
CA LEU A 168 -7.95 -8.37 -29.74
C LEU A 168 -9.08 -7.81 -30.62
N ALA A 169 -8.77 -6.91 -31.56
CA ALA A 169 -9.76 -6.29 -32.41
C ALA A 169 -10.22 -7.23 -33.54
N SER A 170 -11.52 -7.25 -33.78
CA SER A 170 -12.12 -7.73 -35.01
C SER A 170 -12.25 -6.60 -36.03
N LYS A 171 -12.23 -6.92 -37.33
CA LYS A 171 -12.44 -5.95 -38.41
C LYS A 171 -13.81 -5.24 -38.34
N ALA A 172 -14.79 -5.88 -37.71
CA ALA A 172 -16.14 -5.34 -37.52
C ALA A 172 -16.28 -4.49 -36.24
N ASP A 173 -15.30 -4.53 -35.33
CA ASP A 173 -15.39 -3.79 -34.08
C ASP A 173 -15.26 -2.29 -34.35
N THR A 174 -16.04 -1.51 -33.62
CA THR A 174 -15.83 -0.07 -33.40
C THR A 174 -14.73 0.16 -32.35
N HIS A 175 -14.25 1.39 -32.22
CA HIS A 175 -13.31 1.75 -31.17
C HIS A 175 -13.83 1.46 -29.76
N ALA A 176 -15.13 1.70 -29.51
CA ALA A 176 -15.73 1.42 -28.21
C ALA A 176 -15.73 -0.09 -27.90
N GLU A 177 -16.05 -0.93 -28.88
CA GLU A 177 -16.04 -2.39 -28.72
C GLU A 177 -14.62 -2.93 -28.53
N TRP A 178 -13.64 -2.43 -29.27
CA TRP A 178 -12.23 -2.79 -29.05
C TRP A 178 -11.76 -2.41 -27.64
N MET A 179 -12.09 -1.20 -27.17
CA MET A 179 -11.78 -0.78 -25.79
C MET A 179 -12.47 -1.68 -24.75
N LEU A 180 -13.72 -2.08 -24.99
CA LEU A 180 -14.44 -3.01 -24.12
C LEU A 180 -13.73 -4.37 -24.07
N ARG A 181 -13.28 -4.91 -25.21
CA ARG A 181 -12.50 -6.15 -25.27
C ARG A 181 -11.17 -6.05 -24.51
N ILE A 182 -10.49 -4.91 -24.57
CA ILE A 182 -9.27 -4.67 -23.79
C ILE A 182 -9.58 -4.71 -22.29
N GLU A 183 -10.62 -4.02 -21.84
CA GLU A 183 -11.01 -4.02 -20.42
C GLU A 183 -11.49 -5.39 -19.94
N ASP A 184 -12.21 -6.14 -20.77
CA ASP A 184 -12.57 -7.53 -20.48
C ASP A 184 -11.35 -8.45 -20.45
N GLY A 185 -10.39 -8.25 -21.35
CA GLY A 185 -9.11 -8.95 -21.35
C GLY A 185 -8.33 -8.69 -20.06
N LYS A 186 -8.25 -7.42 -19.65
CA LYS A 186 -7.65 -7.04 -18.36
C LYS A 186 -8.36 -7.71 -17.20
N ARG A 187 -9.70 -7.63 -17.12
CA ARG A 187 -10.48 -8.24 -16.04
C ARG A 187 -10.22 -9.75 -15.94
N LYS A 188 -10.20 -10.47 -17.07
CA LYS A 188 -9.93 -11.91 -17.13
C LYS A 188 -8.52 -12.25 -16.68
N VAL A 189 -7.52 -11.50 -17.12
CA VAL A 189 -6.11 -11.66 -16.72
C VAL A 189 -5.97 -11.41 -15.21
N GLU A 190 -6.55 -10.33 -14.70
CA GLU A 190 -6.52 -9.99 -13.27
C GLU A 190 -7.16 -11.06 -12.41
N GLU A 191 -8.39 -11.47 -12.75
CA GLU A 191 -9.15 -12.47 -12.01
C GLU A 191 -8.39 -13.79 -11.91
N LYS A 192 -7.93 -14.32 -13.04
CA LYS A 192 -7.16 -15.57 -13.10
C LYS A 192 -5.84 -15.49 -12.39
N PHE A 193 -5.12 -14.37 -12.52
CA PHE A 193 -3.86 -14.22 -11.81
C PHE A 193 -4.08 -14.12 -10.30
N ARG A 194 -5.12 -13.43 -9.84
CA ARG A 194 -5.51 -13.38 -8.43
C ARG A 194 -5.97 -14.72 -7.90
N GLU A 195 -6.74 -15.49 -8.67
CA GLU A 195 -7.14 -16.86 -8.33
C GLU A 195 -5.90 -17.73 -8.11
N TYR A 196 -4.97 -17.71 -9.07
CA TYR A 196 -3.70 -18.42 -8.94
C TYR A 196 -2.92 -17.99 -7.69
N LEU A 197 -2.79 -16.68 -7.41
CA LEU A 197 -2.08 -16.19 -6.23
C LEU A 197 -2.76 -16.63 -4.92
N LYS A 198 -4.09 -16.76 -4.88
CA LYS A 198 -4.83 -17.28 -3.72
C LYS A 198 -4.52 -18.75 -3.48
N GLU A 199 -4.47 -19.57 -4.54
CA GLU A 199 -4.17 -21.00 -4.47
C GLU A 199 -2.77 -21.27 -3.89
N GLN A 200 -1.80 -20.38 -4.17
CA GLN A 200 -0.41 -20.53 -3.70
C GLN A 200 -0.19 -20.11 -2.23
N GLY A 201 -1.22 -19.62 -1.54
CA GLY A 201 -1.19 -19.20 -0.14
C GLY A 201 -0.64 -17.77 0.08
N PRO A 202 -0.58 -17.28 1.33
CA PRO A 202 -0.18 -15.91 1.68
C PRO A 202 1.33 -15.63 1.51
N GLY A 203 2.01 -16.32 0.58
CA GLY A 203 3.46 -16.28 0.41
C GLY A 203 4.03 -14.98 -0.17
N PHE A 204 3.17 -14.01 -0.50
CA PHE A 204 3.61 -12.72 -1.00
C PHE A 204 3.52 -11.70 0.13
N GLY A 205 4.64 -11.04 0.45
CA GLY A 205 4.58 -9.75 1.14
C GLY A 205 3.84 -8.71 0.29
N THR A 206 4.01 -7.42 0.56
CA THR A 206 3.46 -6.39 -0.31
C THR A 206 4.20 -6.43 -1.66
N VAL A 207 3.70 -7.17 -2.65
CA VAL A 207 4.03 -6.97 -4.07
C VAL A 207 2.82 -6.24 -4.66
N ARG A 208 3.02 -4.98 -5.05
CA ARG A 208 1.95 -4.19 -5.63
C ARG A 208 1.81 -4.53 -7.11
N LEU A 209 0.88 -5.43 -7.41
CA LEU A 209 0.50 -5.79 -8.77
C LEU A 209 -0.40 -4.72 -9.37
N GLN A 210 -0.01 -4.20 -10.53
CA GLN A 210 -0.80 -3.25 -11.32
C GLN A 210 -0.99 -3.79 -12.73
N LEU A 211 -2.22 -3.74 -13.25
CA LEU A 211 -2.53 -4.27 -14.58
C LEU A 211 -2.67 -3.15 -15.61
N TRP A 212 -1.93 -3.29 -16.71
CA TRP A 212 -1.97 -2.38 -17.86
C TRP A 212 -2.29 -3.13 -19.16
N ALA A 213 -2.78 -2.41 -20.16
CA ALA A 213 -2.97 -2.91 -21.51
C ALA A 213 -2.25 -2.00 -22.50
N THR A 214 -1.56 -2.60 -23.46
CA THR A 214 -0.74 -1.89 -24.44
C THR A 214 -0.80 -2.52 -25.82
N SER A 215 -0.68 -1.68 -26.85
CA SER A 215 -0.41 -2.11 -28.21
C SER A 215 0.55 -1.15 -28.90
N ILE A 216 1.37 -1.67 -29.81
CA ILE A 216 2.35 -0.85 -30.55
C ILE A 216 1.70 -0.04 -31.69
N LYS A 217 0.49 -0.44 -32.09
CA LYS A 217 -0.32 0.17 -33.15
C LYS A 217 -1.80 0.17 -32.80
N ARG A 218 -2.59 1.00 -33.46
CA ARG A 218 -4.06 0.94 -33.38
C ARG A 218 -4.61 0.16 -34.58
N PRO A 219 -5.43 -0.89 -34.34
CA PRO A 219 -5.95 -1.75 -35.40
C PRO A 219 -6.92 -0.98 -36.31
N ALA A 220 -7.23 -1.58 -37.47
CA ALA A 220 -8.33 -1.11 -38.31
C ALA A 220 -9.66 -1.46 -37.64
N LEU A 221 -10.55 -0.48 -37.53
CA LEU A 221 -11.85 -0.59 -36.87
C LEU A 221 -12.95 -0.09 -37.81
N ALA A 222 -14.19 -0.49 -37.58
CA ALA A 222 -15.34 -0.13 -38.42
C ALA A 222 -15.54 1.40 -38.52
N ASP A 223 -15.27 2.13 -37.44
CA ASP A 223 -15.42 3.58 -37.32
C ASP A 223 -14.10 4.36 -37.45
N ARG A 224 -12.95 3.68 -37.54
CA ARG A 224 -11.63 4.33 -37.56
C ARG A 224 -10.63 3.63 -38.47
N LYS A 225 -9.92 4.43 -39.30
CA LYS A 225 -8.79 3.96 -40.09
C LYS A 225 -7.65 3.47 -39.18
N PRO A 226 -6.89 2.43 -39.59
CA PRO A 226 -5.74 1.96 -38.82
C PRO A 226 -4.71 3.07 -38.66
N ARG A 227 -4.04 3.10 -37.51
CA ARG A 227 -2.91 4.00 -37.26
C ARG A 227 -1.72 3.15 -36.84
N ALA A 228 -0.96 2.73 -37.85
CA ALA A 228 0.12 1.76 -37.72
C ALA A 228 1.27 2.21 -36.80
N GLN A 229 1.43 3.52 -36.60
CA GLN A 229 2.50 4.13 -35.79
C GLN A 229 1.97 4.89 -34.56
N GLU A 230 0.71 4.66 -34.17
CA GLU A 230 0.18 5.27 -32.95
C GLU A 230 0.00 4.18 -31.88
N PRO A 231 0.90 4.11 -30.89
CA PRO A 231 0.77 3.16 -29.79
C PRO A 231 -0.42 3.50 -28.88
N PHE A 232 -0.89 2.50 -28.14
CA PHE A 232 -1.96 2.62 -27.14
C PHE A 232 -1.43 2.22 -25.76
N GLY A 233 -1.65 3.06 -24.75
CA GLY A 233 -1.35 2.78 -23.34
C GLY A 233 0.15 2.75 -22.97
N VAL A 234 1.06 2.80 -23.94
CA VAL A 234 2.51 2.69 -23.72
C VAL A 234 3.05 3.88 -22.92
N ALA A 235 2.65 5.11 -23.27
CA ALA A 235 3.07 6.30 -22.53
C ALA A 235 2.59 6.23 -21.06
N GLU A 236 1.31 5.91 -20.84
CA GLU A 236 0.75 5.85 -19.50
C GLU A 236 1.41 4.76 -18.64
N LEU A 237 1.68 3.59 -19.22
CA LEU A 237 2.42 2.51 -18.56
C LEU A 237 3.80 2.99 -18.10
N PHE A 238 4.64 3.46 -19.03
CA PHE A 238 6.00 3.87 -18.68
C PHE A 238 5.99 5.03 -17.71
N ARG A 239 5.12 6.03 -17.87
CA ARG A 239 4.99 7.12 -16.90
C ARG A 239 4.82 6.59 -15.47
N GLN A 240 3.96 5.60 -15.27
CA GLN A 240 3.72 5.02 -13.95
C GLN A 240 4.87 4.14 -13.48
N CYS A 241 5.40 3.27 -14.34
CA CYS A 241 6.55 2.43 -14.00
C CYS A 241 7.76 3.27 -13.58
N LEU A 242 8.03 4.37 -14.29
CA LEU A 242 9.13 5.28 -14.00
C LEU A 242 8.94 6.01 -12.68
N GLN A 243 7.73 6.52 -12.43
CA GLN A 243 7.39 7.13 -11.15
C GLN A 243 7.59 6.13 -9.99
N SER A 244 7.05 4.92 -10.11
CA SER A 244 7.16 3.91 -9.06
C SER A 244 8.59 3.37 -8.87
N ALA A 245 9.38 3.24 -9.95
CA ALA A 245 10.80 2.90 -9.85
C ALA A 245 11.59 3.97 -9.08
N ASN A 246 11.32 5.26 -9.36
CA ASN A 246 11.96 6.36 -8.62
C ASN A 246 11.54 6.37 -7.14
N GLU A 247 10.24 6.28 -6.85
CA GLU A 247 9.73 6.21 -5.47
C GLU A 247 10.34 5.00 -4.70
N PHE A 248 10.47 3.85 -5.35
CA PHE A 248 11.11 2.68 -4.78
C PHE A 248 12.60 2.92 -4.49
N GLN A 249 13.33 3.50 -5.45
CA GLN A 249 14.74 3.81 -5.29
C GLN A 249 15.00 4.81 -4.15
N GLU A 250 14.18 5.86 -4.03
CA GLU A 250 14.26 6.81 -2.92
C GLU A 250 13.99 6.15 -1.56
N ARG A 251 13.02 5.23 -1.48
CA ARG A 251 12.78 4.42 -0.27
C ARG A 251 14.02 3.58 0.04
N ARG A 252 14.61 2.94 -0.97
CA ARG A 252 15.85 2.14 -0.86
C ARG A 252 17.00 2.93 -0.27
N GLN A 253 17.27 4.10 -0.81
CA GLN A 253 18.33 4.98 -0.34
C GLN A 253 18.06 5.48 1.09
N ARG A 254 16.82 5.89 1.39
CA ARG A 254 16.45 6.35 2.74
C ARG A 254 16.64 5.26 3.80
N SER A 255 16.26 4.02 3.51
CA SER A 255 16.48 2.92 4.47
C SER A 255 17.94 2.54 4.59
N ALA A 256 18.71 2.55 3.49
CA ALA A 256 20.15 2.29 3.53
C ALA A 256 20.86 3.34 4.40
N ASN A 257 20.53 4.62 4.22
CA ASN A 257 21.09 5.72 5.03
C ASN A 257 20.69 5.59 6.51
N ARG A 258 19.43 5.22 6.79
CA ARG A 258 18.97 4.96 8.17
C ARG A 258 19.73 3.80 8.81
N LEU A 259 19.92 2.70 8.08
CA LEU A 259 20.67 1.54 8.57
C LEU A 259 22.13 1.91 8.83
N GLN A 260 22.78 2.63 7.92
CA GLN A 260 24.14 3.13 8.12
C GLN A 260 24.24 4.01 9.37
N ASN A 261 23.29 4.92 9.57
CA ASN A 261 23.24 5.77 10.76
C ASN A 261 23.03 4.95 12.05
N VAL A 262 22.18 3.92 12.03
CA VAL A 262 21.97 3.02 13.18
C VAL A 262 23.22 2.19 13.49
N VAL A 263 23.87 1.63 12.46
CA VAL A 263 25.11 0.86 12.62
C VAL A 263 26.23 1.75 13.17
N ALA A 264 26.40 2.96 12.61
CA ALA A 264 27.36 3.93 13.11
C ALA A 264 27.08 4.31 14.57
N GLY A 265 25.80 4.52 14.93
CA GLY A 265 25.38 4.80 16.30
C GLY A 265 25.66 3.64 17.27
N LEU A 266 25.41 2.40 16.85
CA LEU A 266 25.70 1.21 17.66
C LEU A 266 27.20 0.99 17.86
N ILE A 267 28.02 1.16 16.81
CA ILE A 267 29.48 1.11 16.93
C ILE A 267 29.97 2.20 17.89
N GLY A 268 29.45 3.43 17.76
CA GLY A 268 29.74 4.52 18.70
C GLY A 268 29.36 4.18 20.14
N LEU A 269 28.19 3.58 20.36
CA LEU A 269 27.75 3.14 21.69
C LEU A 269 28.67 2.06 22.28
N ILE A 270 29.08 1.07 21.48
CA ILE A 270 30.01 0.01 21.92
C ILE A 270 31.35 0.61 22.34
N VAL A 271 31.88 1.58 21.58
CA VAL A 271 33.12 2.28 21.95
C VAL A 271 32.97 3.03 23.27
N VAL A 272 31.86 3.76 23.46
CA VAL A 272 31.59 4.48 24.71
C VAL A 272 31.43 3.53 25.90
N LEU A 273 30.69 2.42 25.73
CA LEU A 273 30.56 1.40 26.77
C LEU A 273 31.90 0.74 27.10
N GLY A 274 32.74 0.48 26.10
CA GLY A 274 34.10 -0.01 26.30
C GLY A 274 34.91 0.94 27.17
N LEU A 275 34.89 2.24 26.86
CA LEU A 275 35.54 3.27 27.67
C LEU A 275 34.99 3.34 29.10
N ILE A 276 33.68 3.23 29.28
CA ILE A 276 33.05 3.21 30.61
C ILE A 276 33.47 1.97 31.40
N VAL A 277 33.50 0.78 30.78
CA VAL A 277 33.95 -0.45 31.45
C VAL A 277 35.42 -0.35 31.84
N THR A 278 36.28 0.16 30.96
CA THR A 278 37.69 0.42 31.30
C THR A 278 37.80 1.35 32.50
N LEU A 279 37.01 2.43 32.52
CA LEU A 279 36.98 3.38 33.63
C LEU A 279 36.47 2.71 34.91
N LEU A 280 35.38 1.93 34.86
CA LEU A 280 34.82 1.23 36.02
C LEU A 280 35.77 0.17 36.59
N LEU A 281 36.47 -0.59 35.74
CA LEU A 281 37.46 -1.58 36.19
C LEU A 281 38.65 -0.94 36.91
N GLU A 282 38.99 0.30 36.56
CA GLU A 282 40.04 1.07 37.24
C GLU A 282 39.56 1.66 38.58
N PHE A 283 38.24 1.73 38.79
CA PHE A 283 37.61 2.28 39.99
C PHE A 283 36.80 1.26 40.81
N ASP A 284 36.87 -0.04 40.53
CA ASP A 284 36.05 -1.03 41.24
C ASP A 284 36.64 -1.28 42.65
N PRO A 285 36.00 -0.80 43.73
CA PRO A 285 36.43 -1.17 45.07
C PRO A 285 36.14 -2.67 45.29
N PRO A 286 36.99 -3.40 46.03
CA PRO A 286 36.80 -4.82 46.25
C PRO A 286 35.42 -5.10 46.87
N THR A 287 34.72 -6.07 46.29
CA THR A 287 33.38 -6.51 46.67
C THR A 287 33.38 -7.04 48.11
N ARG A 288 33.14 -6.14 49.06
CA ARG A 288 32.71 -6.50 50.41
C ARG A 288 31.34 -7.17 50.26
N GLY A 289 31.17 -8.34 50.88
CA GLY A 289 29.92 -9.08 50.82
C GLY A 289 28.75 -8.18 51.18
N THR A 290 27.88 -7.90 50.21
CA THR A 290 26.78 -6.96 50.39
C THR A 290 25.85 -7.47 51.47
N THR A 291 25.63 -6.67 52.51
CA THR A 291 24.69 -7.01 53.57
C THR A 291 23.27 -7.09 53.00
N LEU A 292 22.35 -7.80 53.66
CA LEU A 292 20.95 -7.88 53.22
C LEU A 292 20.31 -6.49 53.12
N GLU A 293 20.71 -5.56 53.98
CA GLU A 293 20.24 -4.17 53.97
C GLU A 293 20.65 -3.45 52.68
N GLU A 294 21.91 -3.59 52.23
CA GLU A 294 22.35 -3.04 50.94
C GLU A 294 21.60 -3.68 49.77
N LYS A 295 21.33 -5.00 49.82
CA LYS A 295 20.49 -5.66 48.81
C LYS A 295 19.07 -5.10 48.80
N ALA A 296 18.47 -4.83 49.95
CA ALA A 296 17.15 -4.21 50.02
C ALA A 296 17.17 -2.78 49.44
N GLN A 297 18.13 -1.96 49.85
CA GLN A 297 18.25 -0.57 49.40
C GLN A 297 18.52 -0.44 47.88
N THR A 298 19.22 -1.39 47.26
CA THR A 298 19.46 -1.38 45.81
C THR A 298 18.23 -1.69 44.96
N VAL A 299 17.23 -2.36 45.53
CA VAL A 299 16.00 -2.74 44.81
C VAL A 299 14.84 -1.79 45.13
N LEU A 300 14.83 -1.19 46.31
CA LEU A 300 13.83 -0.20 46.71
C LEU A 300 13.95 1.09 45.87
N PRO A 301 12.81 1.74 45.53
CA PRO A 301 12.83 3.03 44.89
C PRO A 301 13.26 4.11 45.88
N ARG A 302 13.62 5.30 45.38
CA ARG A 302 13.87 6.46 46.25
C ARG A 302 12.61 6.80 47.05
N LYS A 303 12.77 7.32 48.27
CA LYS A 303 11.63 7.65 49.16
C LYS A 303 10.66 8.67 48.54
N ASP A 304 11.17 9.52 47.65
CA ASP A 304 10.44 10.55 46.91
C ASP A 304 10.03 10.13 45.48
N ALA A 305 10.27 8.87 45.10
CA ALA A 305 9.97 8.40 43.75
C ALA A 305 8.46 8.42 43.46
N THR A 306 8.10 9.06 42.35
CA THR A 306 6.74 9.06 41.81
C THR A 306 6.32 7.64 41.39
N ILE A 307 5.02 7.38 41.29
CA ILE A 307 4.50 6.07 40.83
C ILE A 307 5.07 5.69 39.46
N VAL A 308 5.23 6.66 38.56
CA VAL A 308 5.80 6.45 37.23
C VAL A 308 7.24 5.97 37.32
N GLU A 309 8.05 6.54 38.22
CA GLU A 309 9.44 6.13 38.45
C GLU A 309 9.52 4.75 39.13
N ARG A 310 8.66 4.51 40.13
CA ARG A 310 8.58 3.21 40.84
C ARG A 310 8.23 2.07 39.90
N LEU A 311 7.30 2.29 38.97
CA LEU A 311 6.80 1.28 38.02
C LEU A 311 7.45 1.37 36.63
N GLN A 312 8.56 2.10 36.51
CA GLN A 312 9.26 2.27 35.23
C GLN A 312 9.95 0.98 34.77
N GLY A 313 9.71 0.61 33.51
CA GLY A 313 10.41 -0.49 32.83
C GLY A 313 9.49 -1.27 31.90
N GLY A 314 10.07 -2.19 31.13
CA GLY A 314 9.30 -3.24 30.46
C GLY A 314 8.92 -4.34 31.46
N LEU A 315 7.92 -5.16 31.11
CA LEU A 315 7.40 -6.25 31.94
C LEU A 315 8.51 -7.14 32.54
N LYS A 316 9.47 -7.58 31.72
CA LYS A 316 10.62 -8.39 32.15
C LYS A 316 11.43 -7.73 33.29
N LYS A 317 11.64 -6.42 33.22
CA LYS A 317 12.40 -5.68 34.26
C LYS A 317 11.61 -5.61 35.57
N LEU A 318 10.28 -5.52 35.48
CA LEU A 318 9.41 -5.51 36.66
C LEU A 318 9.35 -6.89 37.31
N GLU A 319 9.28 -7.97 36.52
CA GLU A 319 9.39 -9.35 37.01
C GLU A 319 10.73 -9.61 37.70
N GLU A 320 11.83 -9.15 37.10
CA GLU A 320 13.17 -9.24 37.72
C GLU A 320 13.24 -8.47 39.05
N LYS A 321 12.67 -7.26 39.12
CA LYS A 321 12.57 -6.49 40.37
C LYS A 321 11.73 -7.24 41.41
N GLN A 322 10.58 -7.79 41.02
CA GLN A 322 9.71 -8.56 41.91
C GLN A 322 10.45 -9.79 42.46
N ALA A 323 11.16 -10.53 41.61
CA ALA A 323 11.94 -11.69 42.01
C ALA A 323 13.03 -11.32 43.02
N LYS A 324 13.73 -10.20 42.82
CA LYS A 324 14.74 -9.70 43.78
C LYS A 324 14.12 -9.28 45.11
N LEU A 325 12.96 -8.61 45.11
CA LEU A 325 12.24 -8.29 46.34
C LEU A 325 11.78 -9.55 47.07
N ALA A 326 11.34 -10.56 46.34
CA ALA A 326 10.97 -11.86 46.90
C ALA A 326 12.17 -12.62 47.49
N GLU A 327 13.36 -12.49 46.89
CA GLU A 327 14.61 -13.04 47.45
C GLU A 327 14.97 -12.35 48.77
N VAL A 328 14.90 -11.02 48.84
CA VAL A 328 15.13 -10.24 50.07
C VAL A 328 14.16 -10.69 51.16
N LYS A 329 12.87 -10.83 50.84
CA LYS A 329 11.81 -11.25 51.78
C LYS A 329 11.97 -12.70 52.28
N LYS A 330 12.57 -13.59 51.48
CA LYS A 330 12.83 -14.99 51.86
C LYS A 330 14.11 -15.19 52.67
N SER A 331 14.94 -14.16 52.81
CA SER A 331 16.19 -14.25 53.56
C SER A 331 15.92 -14.45 55.05
N PRO A 332 16.63 -15.35 55.75
CA PRO A 332 16.47 -15.55 57.19
C PRO A 332 16.84 -14.31 58.03
N ASP A 333 17.61 -13.38 57.47
CA ASP A 333 17.97 -12.11 58.12
C ASP A 333 16.94 -11.00 57.85
N PHE A 334 15.84 -11.27 57.13
CA PHE A 334 14.82 -10.24 56.82
C PHE A 334 14.19 -9.65 58.08
N ASP A 335 13.88 -10.50 59.07
CA ASP A 335 13.32 -10.09 60.37
C ASP A 335 14.30 -9.23 61.19
N ARG A 336 15.58 -9.20 60.82
CA ARG A 336 16.60 -8.35 61.46
C ARG A 336 16.73 -6.97 60.83
N LEU A 337 16.11 -6.73 59.67
CA LEU A 337 16.10 -5.40 59.04
C LEU A 337 15.26 -4.41 59.87
N PRO A 338 15.51 -3.10 59.77
CA PRO A 338 14.62 -2.10 60.37
C PRO A 338 13.17 -2.27 59.90
N ASP A 339 12.19 -2.14 60.81
CA ASP A 339 10.75 -2.32 60.51
C ASP A 339 10.29 -1.46 59.33
N GLU A 340 10.81 -0.23 59.23
CA GLU A 340 10.52 0.68 58.11
C GLU A 340 10.95 0.05 56.76
N THR A 341 12.14 -0.54 56.71
CA THR A 341 12.67 -1.22 55.52
C THR A 341 11.87 -2.49 55.20
N GLN A 342 11.53 -3.30 56.21
CA GLN A 342 10.70 -4.50 56.01
C GLN A 342 9.35 -4.16 55.38
N LYS A 343 8.72 -3.10 55.89
CA LYS A 343 7.44 -2.59 55.37
C LYS A 343 7.58 -2.08 53.94
N MET A 344 8.61 -1.27 53.63
CA MET A 344 8.84 -0.78 52.27
C MET A 344 9.05 -1.91 51.25
N VAL A 345 9.84 -2.94 51.59
CA VAL A 345 10.06 -4.10 50.71
C VAL A 345 8.74 -4.83 50.46
N THR A 346 7.95 -5.04 51.51
CA THR A 346 6.65 -5.73 51.40
C THR A 346 5.65 -4.93 50.55
N ASP A 347 5.47 -3.65 50.85
CA ASP A 347 4.54 -2.77 50.14
C ASP A 347 4.93 -2.63 48.66
N TYR A 348 6.22 -2.47 48.36
CA TYR A 348 6.69 -2.33 46.97
C TYR A 348 6.63 -3.66 46.20
N HIS A 349 6.89 -4.79 46.85
CA HIS A 349 6.70 -6.11 46.24
C HIS A 349 5.24 -6.31 45.81
N ASP A 350 4.29 -5.95 46.68
CA ASP A 350 2.87 -6.10 46.42
C ASP A 350 2.33 -5.06 45.42
N GLU A 351 2.91 -3.85 45.38
CA GLU A 351 2.68 -2.84 44.33
C GLU A 351 3.10 -3.37 42.94
N ILE A 352 4.33 -3.88 42.81
CA ILE A 352 4.83 -4.45 41.54
C ILE A 352 3.98 -5.66 41.12
N ALA A 353 3.65 -6.56 42.05
CA ALA A 353 2.85 -7.75 41.76
C ALA A 353 1.49 -7.37 41.14
N ARG A 354 0.78 -6.41 41.76
CA ARG A 354 -0.50 -5.90 41.24
C ARG A 354 -0.34 -5.21 39.88
N TYR A 355 0.74 -4.46 39.68
CA TYR A 355 0.98 -3.79 38.41
C TYR A 355 1.31 -4.77 37.28
N ILE A 356 2.08 -5.82 37.54
CA ILE A 356 2.38 -6.91 36.58
C ILE A 356 1.07 -7.59 36.16
N GLU A 357 0.22 -7.94 37.11
CA GLU A 357 -1.10 -8.54 36.84
C GLU A 357 -1.96 -7.62 35.97
N LEU A 358 -2.06 -6.33 36.32
CA LEU A 358 -2.78 -5.35 35.50
C LEU A 358 -2.17 -5.21 34.10
N HIS A 359 -0.85 -5.28 33.97
CA HIS A 359 -0.16 -5.21 32.69
C HIS A 359 -0.49 -6.42 31.80
N HIS A 360 -0.59 -7.64 32.36
CA HIS A 360 -1.05 -8.82 31.62
C HIS A 360 -2.49 -8.67 31.15
N GLN A 361 -3.38 -8.23 32.04
CA GLN A 361 -4.78 -7.96 31.69
C GLN A 361 -4.88 -6.88 30.60
N ALA A 362 -4.06 -5.82 30.70
CA ALA A 362 -3.97 -4.77 29.69
C ALA A 362 -3.53 -5.31 28.32
N GLN A 363 -2.58 -6.23 28.27
CA GLN A 363 -2.13 -6.83 27.01
C GLN A 363 -3.23 -7.66 26.34
N ALA A 364 -4.02 -8.38 27.12
CA ALA A 364 -5.13 -9.19 26.61
C ALA A 364 -6.32 -8.32 26.15
N THR A 365 -6.66 -7.29 26.93
CA THR A 365 -7.88 -6.49 26.78
C THR A 365 -7.68 -5.23 25.92
N LEU A 366 -6.58 -4.50 26.09
CA LEU A 366 -6.33 -3.21 25.41
C LEU A 366 -5.74 -3.41 24.01
N LYS A 367 -6.59 -3.84 23.07
CA LYS A 367 -6.27 -3.93 21.65
C LYS A 367 -6.61 -2.61 20.95
N LEU A 368 -5.78 -2.21 19.99
CA LEU A 368 -6.06 -1.07 19.12
C LEU A 368 -7.23 -1.38 18.18
N PRO A 369 -8.00 -0.37 17.73
CA PRO A 369 -9.09 -0.60 16.80
C PRO A 369 -8.58 -1.23 15.50
N HIS A 370 -9.28 -2.28 15.06
CA HIS A 370 -9.14 -2.92 13.75
C HIS A 370 -10.51 -3.42 13.31
N PHE A 371 -10.70 -3.59 12.00
CA PHE A 371 -11.98 -3.96 11.41
C PHE A 371 -11.92 -5.37 10.82
N ASP A 372 -12.57 -6.31 11.51
CA ASP A 372 -13.00 -7.57 10.91
C ASP A 372 -14.50 -7.50 10.56
N ASN A 373 -15.30 -7.04 11.54
CA ASN A 373 -16.72 -6.73 11.42
C ASN A 373 -17.13 -5.78 12.56
N GLU A 374 -18.32 -5.16 12.46
CA GLU A 374 -18.82 -4.21 13.46
C GLU A 374 -19.01 -4.84 14.86
N THR A 375 -19.45 -6.08 14.95
CA THR A 375 -19.64 -6.77 16.23
C THR A 375 -18.33 -6.89 17.00
N ASN A 376 -17.26 -7.35 16.34
CA ASN A 376 -15.93 -7.43 16.93
C ASN A 376 -15.41 -6.04 17.34
N PHE A 377 -15.62 -5.03 16.49
CA PHE A 377 -15.24 -3.64 16.83
C PHE A 377 -15.93 -3.16 18.12
N ASN A 378 -17.25 -3.38 18.24
CA ASN A 378 -18.05 -3.00 19.40
C ASN A 378 -17.62 -3.75 20.67
N GLU A 379 -17.27 -5.03 20.55
CA GLU A 379 -16.78 -5.85 21.66
C GLU A 379 -15.42 -5.34 22.17
N LEU A 380 -14.48 -5.06 21.26
CA LEU A 380 -13.19 -4.48 21.61
C LEU A 380 -13.33 -3.11 22.28
N GLU A 381 -14.20 -2.24 21.75
CA GLU A 381 -14.49 -0.94 22.34
C GLU A 381 -15.06 -1.08 23.75
N LYS A 382 -16.02 -1.99 23.94
CA LYS A 382 -16.60 -2.29 25.26
C LYS A 382 -15.52 -2.77 26.24
N ASN A 383 -14.67 -3.70 25.81
CA ASN A 383 -13.58 -4.24 26.62
C ASN A 383 -12.58 -3.14 27.04
N VAL A 384 -12.22 -2.24 26.13
CA VAL A 384 -11.33 -1.10 26.42
C VAL A 384 -11.98 -0.09 27.38
N ASN A 385 -13.28 0.15 27.26
CA ASN A 385 -14.01 1.07 28.13
C ASN A 385 -14.25 0.49 29.53
N GLN A 386 -14.40 -0.84 29.66
CA GLN A 386 -14.54 -1.53 30.94
C GLN A 386 -13.22 -1.76 31.66
N PHE A 387 -12.08 -1.64 30.97
CA PHE A 387 -10.76 -1.79 31.58
C PHE A 387 -10.48 -0.63 32.55
N VAL A 388 -10.42 -0.92 33.85
CA VAL A 388 -10.18 0.08 34.91
C VAL A 388 -8.69 0.16 35.22
N VAL A 389 -8.13 1.37 35.18
CA VAL A 389 -6.78 1.67 35.65
C VAL A 389 -6.91 2.45 36.96
N PRO A 390 -6.21 2.06 38.04
CA PRO A 390 -6.14 2.88 39.25
C PRO A 390 -5.76 4.33 38.93
N ALA A 391 -6.42 5.29 39.58
CA ALA A 391 -6.28 6.71 39.22
C ALA A 391 -4.83 7.21 39.33
N ASP A 392 -4.13 6.71 40.34
CA ASP A 392 -2.72 6.97 40.63
C ASP A 392 -1.77 6.33 39.59
N TRP A 393 -2.26 5.39 38.78
CA TRP A 393 -1.51 4.73 37.69
C TRP A 393 -1.82 5.28 36.30
N SER A 394 -2.61 6.37 36.19
CA SER A 394 -2.99 6.97 34.91
C SER A 394 -1.80 7.37 34.03
N GLU A 395 -0.70 7.83 34.64
CA GLU A 395 0.51 8.26 33.92
C GLU A 395 1.51 7.12 33.62
N THR A 396 1.25 5.91 34.13
CA THR A 396 2.08 4.72 33.85
C THR A 396 1.95 4.29 32.37
N SER A 397 2.74 3.30 31.96
CA SER A 397 2.66 2.77 30.59
C SER A 397 1.29 2.12 30.30
N VAL A 398 0.71 1.42 31.28
CA VAL A 398 -0.63 0.82 31.16
C VAL A 398 -1.71 1.90 31.11
N GLY A 399 -1.63 2.91 31.99
CA GLY A 399 -2.58 4.02 32.01
C GLY A 399 -2.62 4.81 30.70
N ARG A 400 -1.44 5.20 30.19
CA ARG A 400 -1.32 5.88 28.88
C ARG A 400 -1.81 5.02 27.72
N ARG A 401 -1.56 3.71 27.74
CA ARG A 401 -2.08 2.79 26.72
C ARG A 401 -3.60 2.70 26.75
N ALA A 402 -4.21 2.60 27.94
CA ALA A 402 -5.66 2.57 28.09
C ALA A 402 -6.30 3.85 27.56
N GLN A 403 -5.76 5.01 27.93
CA GLN A 403 -6.20 6.31 27.43
C GLN A 403 -6.09 6.38 25.90
N LYS A 404 -4.92 6.05 25.33
CA LYS A 404 -4.71 6.05 23.90
C LYS A 404 -5.71 5.15 23.15
N CYS A 405 -5.95 3.93 23.64
CA CYS A 405 -6.94 3.05 23.02
C CYS A 405 -8.34 3.69 23.00
N ARG A 406 -8.79 4.27 24.12
CA ARG A 406 -10.10 4.95 24.20
C ARG A 406 -10.19 6.13 23.23
N GLU A 407 -9.14 6.93 23.14
CA GLU A 407 -9.04 8.05 22.19
C GLU A 407 -9.13 7.57 20.73
N GLU A 408 -8.43 6.48 20.36
CA GLU A 408 -8.52 5.92 19.01
C GLU A 408 -9.93 5.38 18.69
N PHE A 409 -10.59 4.66 19.61
CA PHE A 409 -11.97 4.21 19.42
C PHE A 409 -12.94 5.40 19.26
N ALA A 410 -12.82 6.43 20.10
CA ALA A 410 -13.62 7.64 20.00
C ALA A 410 -13.39 8.38 18.66
N ALA A 411 -12.15 8.42 18.16
CA ALA A 411 -11.82 9.00 16.87
C ALA A 411 -12.48 8.24 15.70
N VAL A 412 -12.47 6.90 15.75
CA VAL A 412 -13.17 6.07 14.76
C VAL A 412 -14.68 6.33 14.79
N ARG A 413 -15.30 6.37 15.97
CA ARG A 413 -16.74 6.68 16.12
C ARG A 413 -17.10 8.06 15.58
N LYS A 414 -16.27 9.07 15.86
CA LYS A 414 -16.45 10.43 15.33
C LYS A 414 -16.34 10.46 13.81
N ALA A 415 -15.38 9.74 13.23
CA ALA A 415 -15.23 9.64 11.78
C ALA A 415 -16.42 8.92 11.13
N ALA A 416 -16.92 7.85 11.76
CA ALA A 416 -18.12 7.14 11.33
C ALA A 416 -19.34 8.05 11.28
N ALA A 417 -19.62 8.79 12.37
CA ALA A 417 -20.73 9.74 12.43
C ALA A 417 -20.60 10.86 11.38
N THR A 418 -19.37 11.35 11.14
CA THR A 418 -19.12 12.37 10.12
C THR A 418 -19.41 11.87 8.69
N GLU A 419 -19.03 10.63 8.38
CA GLU A 419 -19.30 9.98 7.10
C GLU A 419 -20.81 9.74 6.92
N GLU A 420 -21.50 9.25 7.96
CA GLU A 420 -22.95 9.03 7.96
C GLU A 420 -23.72 10.34 7.72
N ASP A 421 -23.37 11.42 8.44
CA ASP A 421 -23.93 12.76 8.25
C ASP A 421 -23.73 13.27 6.82
N TRP A 422 -22.55 13.04 6.26
CA TRP A 422 -22.25 13.43 4.89
C TRP A 422 -23.13 12.66 3.89
N LEU A 423 -23.25 11.33 4.04
CA LEU A 423 -24.09 10.48 3.20
C LEU A 423 -25.57 10.88 3.30
N SER A 424 -26.07 11.10 4.50
CA SER A 424 -27.44 11.56 4.74
C SER A 424 -27.75 12.88 4.04
N ARG A 425 -26.83 13.85 4.12
CA ARG A 425 -26.95 15.12 3.36
C ARG A 425 -26.96 14.88 1.85
N GLN A 426 -26.14 13.98 1.32
CA GLN A 426 -26.13 13.67 -0.11
C GLN A 426 -27.43 12.99 -0.56
N ILE A 427 -27.95 12.04 0.20
CA ILE A 427 -29.24 11.37 -0.09
C ILE A 427 -30.37 12.40 -0.10
N LYS A 428 -30.44 13.28 0.90
CA LYS A 428 -31.45 14.34 0.97
C LYS A 428 -31.36 15.29 -0.23
N ALA A 429 -30.14 15.69 -0.62
CA ALA A 429 -29.93 16.52 -1.80
C ALA A 429 -30.35 15.80 -3.09
N ASN A 430 -30.05 14.51 -3.22
CA ASN A 430 -30.47 13.72 -4.37
C ASN A 430 -32.00 13.63 -4.47
N ASN A 431 -32.68 13.36 -3.35
CA ASN A 431 -34.14 13.27 -3.32
C ASN A 431 -34.80 14.62 -3.64
N ALA A 432 -34.26 15.73 -3.12
CA ALA A 432 -34.77 17.07 -3.45
C ALA A 432 -34.64 17.39 -4.96
N LEU A 433 -33.57 16.93 -5.62
CA LEU A 433 -33.41 17.07 -7.07
C LEU A 433 -34.39 16.19 -7.85
N LEU A 434 -34.62 14.95 -7.39
CA LEU A 434 -35.64 14.07 -7.98
C LEU A 434 -37.04 14.70 -7.89
N ASP A 435 -37.42 15.23 -6.72
CA ASP A 435 -38.71 15.89 -6.51
C ASP A 435 -38.88 17.14 -7.40
N GLN A 436 -37.82 17.95 -7.54
CA GLN A 436 -37.83 19.10 -8.46
C GLN A 436 -37.98 18.66 -9.93
N SER A 437 -37.37 17.55 -10.30
CA SER A 437 -37.44 17.01 -11.67
C SER A 437 -38.77 16.37 -12.00
N ASP A 438 -39.56 15.97 -11.00
CA ASP A 438 -40.74 15.13 -11.18
C ASP A 438 -41.82 15.79 -12.05
N ALA A 439 -42.03 17.10 -11.88
CA ALA A 439 -42.98 17.86 -12.70
C ALA A 439 -42.53 17.95 -14.16
N LEU A 440 -41.24 18.22 -14.40
CA LEU A 440 -40.67 18.26 -15.74
C LEU A 440 -40.70 16.88 -16.40
N TYR A 441 -40.33 15.84 -15.65
CA TYR A 441 -40.38 14.45 -16.11
C TYR A 441 -41.79 14.05 -16.55
N LYS A 442 -42.82 14.35 -15.76
CA LYS A 442 -44.23 14.07 -16.12
C LYS A 442 -44.62 14.78 -17.41
N LYS A 443 -44.31 16.07 -17.55
CA LYS A 443 -44.59 16.86 -18.77
C LYS A 443 -43.92 16.28 -20.01
N VAL A 444 -42.64 15.95 -19.90
CA VAL A 444 -41.82 15.41 -21.01
C VAL A 444 -42.22 13.97 -21.36
N ARG A 445 -42.71 13.19 -20.38
CA ARG A 445 -43.22 11.84 -20.61
C ARG A 445 -44.53 11.83 -21.40
N ASP A 446 -45.44 12.74 -21.05
CA ASP A 446 -46.82 12.74 -21.59
C ASP A 446 -46.94 13.51 -22.92
N LYS A 447 -45.95 14.33 -23.29
CA LYS A 447 -45.92 15.11 -24.54
C LYS A 447 -45.03 14.50 -25.62
N LEU A 448 -45.39 14.74 -26.88
CA LEU A 448 -44.59 14.36 -28.06
C LEU A 448 -43.38 15.28 -28.30
N LYS A 449 -43.44 16.55 -27.91
CA LYS A 449 -42.36 17.55 -28.06
C LYS A 449 -42.27 18.44 -26.83
N ALA A 450 -41.05 18.68 -26.34
CA ALA A 450 -40.78 19.61 -25.25
C ALA A 450 -40.81 21.07 -25.75
N SER A 451 -41.26 22.01 -24.91
CA SER A 451 -41.17 23.44 -25.21
C SER A 451 -39.78 24.01 -24.94
N ASP A 452 -39.46 25.17 -25.52
CA ASP A 452 -38.19 25.88 -25.26
C ASP A 452 -38.02 26.24 -23.76
N GLU A 453 -39.13 26.53 -23.08
CA GLU A 453 -39.15 26.76 -21.63
C GLU A 453 -38.78 25.50 -20.84
N GLU A 454 -39.31 24.34 -21.23
CA GLU A 454 -38.99 23.04 -20.62
C GLU A 454 -37.52 22.67 -20.87
N PHE A 455 -36.99 23.00 -22.05
CA PHE A 455 -35.57 22.84 -22.37
C PHE A 455 -34.67 23.73 -21.50
N ALA A 456 -35.02 25.01 -21.33
CA ALA A 456 -34.28 25.93 -20.49
C ALA A 456 -34.30 25.49 -19.01
N ALA A 457 -35.46 25.05 -18.51
CA ALA A 457 -35.60 24.49 -17.17
C ALA A 457 -34.74 23.23 -16.99
N TRP A 458 -34.75 22.32 -17.97
CA TRP A 458 -33.91 21.14 -17.96
C TRP A 458 -32.42 21.47 -17.92
N LYS A 459 -31.96 22.41 -18.76
CA LYS A 459 -30.54 22.78 -18.82
C LYS A 459 -30.02 23.30 -17.48
N LYS A 460 -30.84 24.08 -16.76
CA LYS A 460 -30.52 24.55 -15.40
C LYS A 460 -30.41 23.37 -14.43
N LEU A 461 -31.45 22.52 -14.39
CA LEU A 461 -31.51 21.37 -13.48
C LEU A 461 -30.39 20.36 -13.74
N LYS A 462 -30.04 20.13 -15.01
CA LYS A 462 -28.95 19.24 -15.40
C LYS A 462 -27.60 19.66 -14.82
N GLY A 463 -27.31 20.96 -14.75
CA GLY A 463 -26.09 21.44 -14.10
C GLY A 463 -26.02 21.06 -12.62
N GLU A 464 -27.15 21.10 -11.92
CA GLU A 464 -27.25 20.68 -10.52
C GLU A 464 -27.10 19.16 -10.37
N TYR A 465 -27.70 18.38 -11.28
CA TYR A 465 -27.52 16.92 -11.35
C TYR A 465 -26.04 16.55 -11.54
N ASP A 466 -25.39 17.11 -12.56
CA ASP A 466 -24.00 16.81 -12.89
C ASP A 466 -23.09 17.18 -11.71
N GLY A 467 -23.32 18.34 -11.08
CA GLY A 467 -22.59 18.75 -9.88
C GLY A 467 -22.79 17.80 -8.70
N GLN A 468 -24.01 17.31 -8.50
CA GLN A 468 -24.34 16.40 -7.40
C GLN A 468 -23.78 14.99 -7.62
N ILE A 469 -23.86 14.46 -8.85
CA ILE A 469 -23.30 13.16 -9.25
C ILE A 469 -21.78 13.13 -9.10
N GLN A 470 -21.10 14.26 -9.28
CA GLN A 470 -19.65 14.38 -9.14
C GLN A 470 -19.18 14.55 -7.69
N LYS A 471 -20.08 14.75 -6.71
CA LYS A 471 -19.68 14.86 -5.30
C LYS A 471 -18.98 13.59 -4.83
N ARG A 472 -17.87 13.80 -4.11
CA ARG A 472 -17.07 12.75 -3.46
C ARG A 472 -16.96 13.07 -1.96
N PRO A 473 -16.74 12.06 -1.11
CA PRO A 473 -16.35 12.29 0.27
C PRO A 473 -15.14 13.22 0.33
N ALA A 474 -15.06 14.07 1.35
CA ALA A 474 -13.96 15.03 1.50
C ALA A 474 -12.60 14.34 1.74
N MET A 475 -12.60 13.19 2.41
CA MET A 475 -11.39 12.45 2.76
C MET A 475 -11.12 11.33 1.75
N PRO A 476 -9.88 11.16 1.26
CA PRO A 476 -9.51 10.00 0.45
C PRO A 476 -9.71 8.70 1.23
N ARG A 477 -10.34 7.71 0.61
CA ARG A 477 -10.72 6.45 1.31
C ARG A 477 -9.52 5.64 1.82
N GLN A 478 -8.37 5.78 1.17
CA GLN A 478 -7.16 5.03 1.54
C GLN A 478 -6.37 5.67 2.69
N ASP A 479 -6.74 6.88 3.11
CA ASP A 479 -6.06 7.59 4.18
C ASP A 479 -6.50 7.04 5.54
N LEU A 480 -5.57 7.07 6.49
CA LEU A 480 -5.84 6.73 7.89
C LEU A 480 -6.74 7.79 8.52
N ILE A 481 -7.63 7.37 9.41
CA ILE A 481 -8.43 8.28 10.22
C ILE A 481 -7.47 9.08 11.12
N ALA A 482 -7.64 10.40 11.16
CA ALA A 482 -6.82 11.27 11.99
C ALA A 482 -6.85 10.82 13.46
N GLY A 483 -5.67 10.60 14.04
CA GLY A 483 -5.52 10.12 15.41
C GLY A 483 -5.62 8.60 15.60
N VAL A 484 -5.80 7.82 14.53
CA VAL A 484 -5.92 6.36 14.61
C VAL A 484 -4.73 5.67 13.95
N THR A 485 -4.19 4.62 14.57
CA THR A 485 -2.94 4.00 14.11
C THR A 485 -3.12 3.13 12.87
N ARG A 486 -4.27 2.45 12.71
CA ARG A 486 -4.44 1.36 11.71
C ARG A 486 -5.69 1.44 10.84
N VAL A 487 -6.70 2.21 11.23
CA VAL A 487 -8.00 2.24 10.56
C VAL A 487 -8.01 3.31 9.46
N LYS A 488 -8.46 2.93 8.27
CA LYS A 488 -8.68 3.82 7.12
C LYS A 488 -10.12 4.28 7.02
N HIS A 489 -10.35 5.34 6.25
CA HIS A 489 -11.72 5.80 5.94
C HIS A 489 -12.55 4.76 5.16
N ASP A 490 -11.93 3.88 4.36
CA ASP A 490 -12.65 2.81 3.65
C ASP A 490 -13.24 1.77 4.62
N ASP A 491 -12.54 1.48 5.72
CA ASP A 491 -12.93 0.51 6.75
C ASP A 491 -14.25 0.91 7.46
N LEU A 492 -14.60 2.20 7.45
CA LEU A 492 -15.88 2.69 7.97
C LEU A 492 -17.08 2.07 7.25
N GLY A 493 -16.90 1.55 6.03
CA GLY A 493 -17.94 0.80 5.30
C GLY A 493 -18.35 -0.52 5.96
N MET A 494 -17.65 -0.95 7.00
CA MET A 494 -18.00 -2.14 7.78
C MET A 494 -19.09 -1.87 8.84
N PHE A 495 -19.34 -0.61 9.20
CA PHE A 495 -20.50 -0.25 10.03
C PHE A 495 -21.78 -0.39 9.21
N ALA A 496 -22.78 -1.08 9.75
CA ALA A 496 -24.05 -1.34 9.09
C ALA A 496 -24.74 -0.04 8.65
N THR A 497 -24.79 0.98 9.52
CA THR A 497 -25.41 2.27 9.19
C THR A 497 -24.76 2.96 8.00
N ILE A 498 -23.43 2.96 7.94
CA ILE A 498 -22.65 3.54 6.84
C ILE A 498 -22.79 2.70 5.57
N LYS A 499 -22.77 1.37 5.69
CA LYS A 499 -22.97 0.46 4.56
C LYS A 499 -24.32 0.68 3.90
N ASP A 500 -25.38 0.76 4.70
CA ASP A 500 -26.75 1.00 4.23
C ASP A 500 -26.89 2.40 3.64
N ALA A 501 -26.38 3.44 4.32
CA ALA A 501 -26.37 4.80 3.80
C ALA A 501 -25.57 4.93 2.49
N ARG A 502 -24.46 4.19 2.33
CA ARG A 502 -23.73 4.13 1.06
C ARG A 502 -24.56 3.48 -0.04
N ALA A 503 -25.27 2.39 0.27
CA ALA A 503 -26.15 1.73 -0.69
C ALA A 503 -27.30 2.65 -1.14
N ASP A 504 -27.94 3.35 -0.20
CA ASP A 504 -29.02 4.29 -0.49
C ASP A 504 -28.53 5.54 -1.26
N TRP A 505 -27.34 6.03 -0.93
CA TRP A 505 -26.71 7.11 -1.70
C TRP A 505 -26.40 6.66 -3.14
N GLN A 506 -25.87 5.45 -3.36
CA GLN A 506 -25.65 4.93 -4.71
C GLN A 506 -26.98 4.72 -5.46
N ARG A 507 -28.01 4.18 -4.80
CA ARG A 507 -29.34 4.01 -5.42
C ARG A 507 -29.94 5.35 -5.84
N SER A 508 -29.96 6.34 -4.95
CA SER A 508 -30.49 7.68 -5.27
C SER A 508 -29.68 8.38 -6.37
N LYS A 509 -28.35 8.17 -6.41
CA LYS A 509 -27.49 8.66 -7.50
C LYS A 509 -27.81 8.00 -8.84
N GLN A 510 -28.04 6.69 -8.86
CA GLN A 510 -28.46 5.99 -10.08
C GLN A 510 -29.82 6.49 -10.57
N MET A 511 -30.79 6.70 -9.67
CA MET A 511 -32.09 7.27 -10.04
C MET A 511 -31.96 8.67 -10.66
N LEU A 512 -31.03 9.51 -10.17
CA LEU A 512 -30.75 10.81 -10.80
C LEU A 512 -30.17 10.64 -12.21
N LEU A 513 -29.23 9.72 -12.41
CA LEU A 513 -28.65 9.43 -13.72
C LEU A 513 -29.73 8.97 -14.72
N ASP A 514 -30.51 7.96 -14.34
CA ASP A 514 -31.57 7.39 -15.19
C ASP A 514 -32.61 8.46 -15.55
N ARG A 515 -32.99 9.29 -14.57
CA ARG A 515 -33.94 10.39 -14.77
C ARG A 515 -33.37 11.45 -15.72
N SER A 516 -32.10 11.79 -15.57
CA SER A 516 -31.41 12.76 -16.41
C SER A 516 -31.30 12.30 -17.86
N GLU A 517 -30.88 11.06 -18.06
CA GLU A 517 -30.78 10.44 -19.37
C GLU A 517 -32.14 10.38 -20.06
N TYR A 518 -33.19 9.97 -19.34
CA TYR A 518 -34.55 9.93 -19.88
C TYR A 518 -35.04 11.30 -20.37
N ILE A 519 -34.93 12.32 -19.51
CA ILE A 519 -35.37 13.69 -19.87
C ILE A 519 -34.57 14.20 -21.06
N GLN A 520 -33.25 13.97 -21.06
CA GLN A 520 -32.38 14.39 -22.15
C GLN A 520 -32.69 13.68 -23.48
N GLU A 521 -32.99 12.38 -23.45
CA GLU A 521 -33.36 11.63 -24.65
C GLU A 521 -34.68 12.13 -25.23
N ARG A 522 -35.68 12.36 -24.37
CA ARG A 522 -37.00 12.84 -24.80
C ARG A 522 -36.97 14.25 -25.35
N ILE A 523 -36.16 15.14 -24.78
CA ILE A 523 -35.99 16.51 -25.26
C ILE A 523 -35.30 16.56 -26.64
N LYS A 524 -34.46 15.55 -26.97
CA LYS A 524 -33.77 15.48 -28.26
C LYS A 524 -34.65 14.97 -29.41
N LYS A 525 -35.72 14.23 -29.10
CA LYS A 525 -36.70 13.70 -30.05
C LYS A 525 -37.78 14.75 -30.31
#